data_AF-A0A291Q9Y2-F1
#
_entry.id   AF-A0A291Q9Y2-F1
#
_cell.length_a   1.000
_cell.length_b   1.000
_cell.length_c   1.000
_cell.angle_alpha   90.00
_cell.angle_beta   90.00
_cell.angle_gamma   90.00
#
_symmetry.space_group_name_H-M   'P 1'
#
loop_
_entity.id
_entity.type
_entity.pdbx_description
1 polymer ?
#
loop_
_entity_poly.entity_id
_entity_poly.type
_entity_poly.pdbx_seq_one_letter_code
_entity_poly.pdbx_strand_id
1 'polypeptide(L)'
;MIQFDTVHKRFPNGTTAVHDLSLEMPEGGVTALVGSSGCGKTTTLRMINRMVDPTSGTIRVGGRDVLEQDAAELRRSIGYVIQQSGLFPHRTVLDNIATVPLLLGWGRRKARARAAELLETVGLAADAGKRYPHQLSGGQQQRVGVARALAADPPVLLMDEPFGAVDPVVRTQLQDELLRLQRELNKTIVFVTHDIDEAVRLGDRIAVFRTGGHLVQCAEPAELLARPADDFVADFLGAERGLKLLSLETLADVPQGPAPEGGAWTLRLDAAGTPLAWRHKDGDAADVPVRALRDSDSLLAALDESLSAPTGLVARVDEAGALTGVSSREDIHDGAGAAHERGRSSRGPVGAGRAVPRAPDWSDPVGAEEPLQGARGTARATKDGPHPPADLAGQTAPRTTDDPNDTDDEGTNPAAAERTP
;
A
#
# COMPACT_ATOMS: atom_id res chain seq x y z
N MET A 1 -2.36 21.95 6.14
CA MET A 1 -1.80 22.02 4.76
C MET A 1 -0.28 21.77 4.79
N ILE A 2 0.26 20.99 3.85
CA ILE A 2 1.71 20.81 3.62
C ILE A 2 2.05 21.29 2.21
N GLN A 3 3.10 22.11 2.05
CA GLN A 3 3.50 22.69 0.78
C GLN A 3 4.99 22.56 0.54
N PHE A 4 5.35 22.19 -0.69
CA PHE A 4 6.70 22.26 -1.25
C PHE A 4 6.72 23.36 -2.31
N ASP A 5 7.70 24.26 -2.21
CA ASP A 5 7.96 25.31 -3.20
C ASP A 5 9.39 25.17 -3.73
N THR A 6 9.51 24.71 -4.99
CA THR A 6 10.77 24.60 -5.74
C THR A 6 11.87 23.88 -4.93
N VAL A 7 11.50 22.76 -4.30
CA VAL A 7 12.39 22.06 -3.35
C VAL A 7 13.37 21.16 -4.06
N HIS A 8 14.64 21.23 -3.67
CA HIS A 8 15.67 20.32 -4.13
C HIS A 8 16.32 19.60 -2.95
N LYS A 9 16.68 18.34 -3.16
CA LYS A 9 17.53 17.58 -2.24
C LYS A 9 18.64 16.86 -3.00
N ARG A 10 19.87 17.29 -2.73
CA ARG A 10 21.10 16.62 -3.16
C ARG A 10 21.88 16.12 -1.94
N PHE A 11 22.33 14.87 -2.01
CA PHE A 11 23.20 14.29 -1.01
C PHE A 11 24.68 14.57 -1.33
N PRO A 12 25.59 14.56 -0.33
CA PRO A 12 27.02 14.83 -0.54
C PRO A 12 27.70 13.91 -1.55
N ASN A 13 27.20 12.68 -1.72
CA ASN A 13 27.67 11.72 -2.71
C ASN A 13 27.29 12.07 -4.17
N GLY A 14 26.60 13.19 -4.38
CA GLY A 14 26.17 13.66 -5.70
C GLY A 14 24.80 13.17 -6.15
N THR A 15 24.16 12.27 -5.39
CA THR A 15 22.81 11.78 -5.70
C THR A 15 21.79 12.89 -5.50
N THR A 16 21.01 13.20 -6.54
CA THR A 16 19.82 14.05 -6.44
C THR A 16 18.63 13.16 -6.11
N ALA A 17 18.05 13.36 -4.92
CA ALA A 17 16.90 12.60 -4.45
C ALA A 17 15.57 13.31 -4.72
N VAL A 18 15.57 14.64 -4.73
CA VAL A 18 14.40 15.45 -5.09
C VAL A 18 14.89 16.60 -5.97
N HIS A 19 14.19 16.84 -7.07
CA HIS A 19 14.56 17.87 -8.04
C HIS A 19 13.34 18.72 -8.39
N ASP A 20 13.38 20.01 -8.05
CA ASP A 20 12.38 21.02 -8.42
C ASP A 20 10.95 20.59 -8.04
N LEU A 21 10.78 20.18 -6.78
CA LEU A 21 9.50 19.70 -6.28
C LEU A 21 8.64 20.89 -5.83
N SER A 22 7.55 21.11 -6.57
CA SER A 22 6.43 21.94 -6.15
C SER A 22 5.18 21.08 -6.01
N LEU A 23 4.65 20.97 -4.80
CA LEU A 23 3.57 20.03 -4.45
C LEU A 23 2.78 20.54 -3.26
N GLU A 24 1.45 20.47 -3.36
CA GLU A 24 0.53 20.81 -2.28
C GLU A 24 -0.24 19.57 -1.82
N MET A 25 -0.24 19.34 -0.51
CA MET A 25 -0.97 18.26 0.14
C MET A 25 -2.05 18.90 1.03
N PRO A 26 -3.32 18.86 0.61
CA PRO A 26 -4.44 19.52 1.27
C PRO A 26 -4.56 19.14 2.74
N GLU A 27 -5.01 20.10 3.56
CA GLU A 27 -5.37 19.80 4.94
C GLU A 27 -6.57 18.86 5.01
N GLY A 28 -6.51 17.85 5.89
CA GLY A 28 -7.57 16.86 6.02
C GLY A 28 -7.64 15.85 4.87
N GLY A 29 -6.80 15.99 3.84
CA GLY A 29 -6.73 15.05 2.73
C GLY A 29 -5.67 13.96 2.92
N VAL A 30 -5.80 12.90 2.14
CA VAL A 30 -4.81 11.84 1.99
C VAL A 30 -4.04 12.02 0.69
N THR A 31 -2.72 12.19 0.77
CA THR A 31 -1.84 12.21 -0.40
C THR A 31 -0.94 10.97 -0.42
N ALA A 32 -1.08 10.15 -1.46
CA ALA A 32 -0.20 9.02 -1.73
C ALA A 32 0.99 9.46 -2.58
N LEU A 33 2.21 9.09 -2.19
CA LEU A 33 3.43 9.25 -2.98
C LEU A 33 3.80 7.89 -3.57
N VAL A 34 3.81 7.80 -4.89
CA VAL A 34 4.07 6.56 -5.63
C VAL A 34 5.17 6.75 -6.66
N GLY A 35 5.79 5.66 -7.11
CA GLY A 35 6.87 5.70 -8.10
C GLY A 35 7.90 4.59 -7.90
N SER A 36 8.87 4.51 -8.80
CA SER A 36 9.94 3.50 -8.76
C SER A 36 10.79 3.54 -7.48
N SER A 37 11.48 2.44 -7.16
CA SER A 37 12.44 2.45 -6.05
C SER A 37 13.53 3.49 -6.30
N GLY A 38 13.92 4.24 -5.26
CA GLY A 38 14.95 5.28 -5.36
C GLY A 38 14.52 6.59 -6.03
N CYS A 39 13.25 6.79 -6.40
CA CYS A 39 12.78 8.04 -7.00
C CYS A 39 12.56 9.20 -6.01
N GLY A 40 12.92 9.06 -4.73
CA GLY A 40 12.90 10.16 -3.77
C GLY A 40 11.71 10.20 -2.81
N LYS A 41 10.69 9.34 -2.93
CA LYS A 41 9.46 9.36 -2.09
C LYS A 41 9.74 9.43 -0.58
N THR A 42 10.52 8.49 -0.07
CA THR A 42 10.94 8.43 1.33
C THR A 42 11.75 9.67 1.72
N THR A 43 12.58 10.20 0.82
CA THR A 43 13.31 11.45 1.08
C THR A 43 12.36 12.64 1.16
N THR A 44 11.39 12.77 0.26
CA THR A 44 10.31 13.77 0.31
C THR A 44 9.59 13.72 1.64
N LEU A 45 9.16 12.53 2.07
CA LEU A 45 8.47 12.33 3.34
C LEU A 45 9.36 12.72 4.55
N ARG A 46 10.65 12.36 4.51
CA ARG A 46 11.61 12.69 5.57
C ARG A 46 11.90 14.19 5.69
N MET A 47 11.79 14.94 4.60
CA MET A 47 11.97 16.40 4.62
C MET A 47 10.79 17.13 5.28
N ILE A 48 9.56 16.62 5.15
CA ILE A 48 8.39 17.20 5.84
C ILE A 48 8.60 17.23 7.35
N ASN A 49 9.13 16.13 7.91
CA ASN A 49 9.40 16.03 9.34
C ASN A 49 10.83 16.44 9.75
N ARG A 50 11.54 17.11 8.82
CA ARG A 50 12.92 17.59 9.02
C ARG A 50 13.89 16.53 9.57
N MET A 51 13.74 15.26 9.19
CA MET A 51 14.81 14.27 9.44
C MET A 51 15.98 14.45 8.48
N VAL A 52 15.67 15.03 7.33
CA VAL A 52 16.63 15.41 6.30
C VAL A 52 16.26 16.85 5.91
N ASP A 53 17.21 17.77 5.96
CA ASP A 53 16.97 19.14 5.51
C ASP A 53 16.99 19.21 3.97
N PRO A 54 16.14 20.03 3.34
CA PRO A 54 16.25 20.31 1.91
C PRO A 54 17.59 20.99 1.59
N THR A 55 18.07 20.83 0.36
CA THR A 55 19.25 21.56 -0.13
C THR A 55 18.90 22.99 -0.50
N SER A 56 17.71 23.20 -1.08
CA SER A 56 17.14 24.51 -1.40
C SER A 56 15.62 24.41 -1.55
N GLY A 57 14.96 25.56 -1.67
CA GLY A 57 13.50 25.68 -1.69
C GLY A 57 12.90 25.69 -0.29
N THR A 58 11.57 25.78 -0.22
CA THR A 58 10.85 25.96 1.05
C THR A 58 9.83 24.84 1.24
N ILE A 59 9.77 24.29 2.45
CA ILE A 59 8.75 23.31 2.86
C ILE A 59 7.97 23.93 4.01
N ARG A 60 6.64 24.01 3.88
CA ARG A 60 5.76 24.52 4.93
C ARG A 60 4.86 23.42 5.47
N VAL A 61 4.73 23.35 6.79
CA VAL A 61 3.78 22.48 7.49
C VAL A 61 2.93 23.35 8.42
N GLY A 62 1.61 23.36 8.20
CA GLY A 62 0.71 24.23 8.98
C GLY A 62 1.01 25.72 8.78
N GLY A 63 1.42 26.11 7.56
CA GLY A 63 1.71 27.50 7.20
C GLY A 63 3.08 28.03 7.65
N ARG A 64 3.89 27.25 8.39
CA ARG A 64 5.23 27.66 8.85
C ARG A 64 6.32 26.87 8.14
N ASP A 65 7.44 27.52 7.80
CA ASP A 65 8.61 26.83 7.24
C ASP A 65 9.15 25.82 8.26
N VAL A 66 9.51 24.62 7.80
CA VAL A 66 10.07 23.56 8.66
C VAL A 66 11.45 23.93 9.19
N LEU A 67 12.25 24.72 8.47
CA LEU A 67 13.59 25.13 8.88
C LEU A 67 13.57 26.18 9.99
N GLU A 68 12.49 26.94 10.10
CA GLU A 68 12.27 27.95 11.16
C GLU A 68 11.74 27.35 12.48
N GLN A 69 11.34 26.06 12.46
CA GLN A 69 10.79 25.36 13.61
C GLN A 69 11.85 24.50 14.31
N ASP A 70 11.76 24.33 15.63
CA ASP A 70 12.60 23.34 16.33
C ASP A 70 12.31 21.93 15.78
N ALA A 71 13.38 21.23 15.41
CA ALA A 71 13.24 19.95 14.73
C ALA A 71 12.67 18.85 15.64
N ALA A 72 12.90 18.92 16.96
CA ALA A 72 12.37 17.94 17.91
C ALA A 72 10.90 18.21 18.25
N GLU A 73 10.48 19.47 18.30
CA GLU A 73 9.08 19.86 18.43
C GLU A 73 8.26 19.49 17.20
N LEU A 74 8.76 19.82 15.99
CA LEU A 74 8.11 19.45 14.74
C LEU A 74 7.88 17.93 14.66
N ARG A 75 8.91 17.13 14.97
CA ARG A 75 8.83 15.66 15.01
C ARG A 75 7.86 15.09 16.02
N ARG A 76 7.68 15.76 17.16
CA ARG A 76 6.70 15.33 18.17
C ARG A 76 5.26 15.72 17.79
N SER A 77 5.10 16.75 16.94
CA SER A 77 3.78 17.18 16.45
C SER A 77 3.24 16.33 15.28
N ILE A 78 4.11 15.54 14.64
CA ILE A 78 3.79 14.72 13.47
C ILE A 78 3.84 13.23 13.86
N GLY A 79 2.77 12.49 13.56
CA GLY A 79 2.79 11.03 13.64
C GLY A 79 3.64 10.48 12.51
N TYR A 80 4.61 9.61 12.81
CA TYR A 80 5.48 9.05 11.77
C TYR A 80 5.59 7.53 11.85
N VAL A 81 5.16 6.85 10.79
CA VAL A 81 5.37 5.42 10.57
C VAL A 81 6.57 5.24 9.65
N ILE A 82 7.56 4.51 10.13
CA ILE A 82 8.83 4.27 9.44
C ILE A 82 8.78 2.88 8.79
N GLN A 83 9.40 2.72 7.62
CA GLN A 83 9.46 1.47 6.86
C GLN A 83 10.00 0.28 7.67
N GLN A 84 10.97 0.53 8.56
CA GLN A 84 11.34 -0.41 9.62
C GLN A 84 10.56 -0.03 10.87
N SER A 85 10.01 -1.02 11.61
CA SER A 85 9.12 -0.81 12.76
C SER A 85 9.59 0.27 13.74
N GLY A 86 10.91 0.49 13.81
CA GLY A 86 11.52 1.63 14.48
C GLY A 86 11.20 1.63 15.97
N LEU A 87 10.85 0.46 16.50
CA LEU A 87 10.45 0.26 17.88
C LEU A 87 11.68 0.29 18.77
N PHE A 88 11.54 0.83 19.97
CA PHE A 88 12.57 0.79 20.99
C PHE A 88 12.69 -0.65 21.51
N PRO A 89 13.82 -1.35 21.27
CA PRO A 89 13.94 -2.78 21.53
C PRO A 89 13.92 -3.12 23.03
N HIS A 90 14.30 -2.15 23.87
CA HIS A 90 14.35 -2.25 25.32
C HIS A 90 13.06 -1.81 26.01
N ARG A 91 11.99 -1.50 25.25
CA ARG A 91 10.67 -1.15 25.78
C ARG A 91 9.64 -2.18 25.38
N THR A 92 8.64 -2.37 26.22
CA THR A 92 7.48 -3.19 25.88
C THR A 92 6.70 -2.58 24.73
N VAL A 93 5.83 -3.37 24.10
CA VAL A 93 4.92 -2.91 23.04
C VAL A 93 4.03 -1.76 23.54
N LEU A 94 3.43 -1.90 24.72
CA LEU A 94 2.58 -0.86 25.29
C LEU A 94 3.38 0.43 25.54
N ASP A 95 4.60 0.31 26.06
CA ASP A 95 5.47 1.47 26.30
C ASP A 95 5.98 2.11 25.00
N ASN A 96 6.18 1.32 23.95
CA ASN A 96 6.48 1.83 22.62
C ASN A 96 5.35 2.74 22.12
N ILE A 97 4.11 2.26 22.16
CA ILE A 97 2.93 3.03 21.74
C ILE A 97 2.76 4.28 22.62
N ALA A 98 2.89 4.15 23.93
CA ALA A 98 2.76 5.26 24.87
C ALA A 98 3.90 6.30 24.82
N THR A 99 4.98 6.05 24.06
CA THR A 99 6.19 6.89 24.14
C THR A 99 5.94 8.34 23.72
N VAL A 100 5.27 8.58 22.58
CA VAL A 100 5.04 9.95 22.10
C VAL A 100 4.12 10.75 23.03
N PRO A 101 2.97 10.23 23.49
CA PRO A 101 2.15 10.89 24.51
C PRO A 101 2.94 11.29 25.77
N LEU A 102 3.82 10.41 26.26
CA LEU A 102 4.66 10.70 27.43
C LEU A 102 5.64 11.84 27.16
N LEU A 103 6.24 11.91 25.96
CA LEU A 103 7.14 12.99 25.54
C LEU A 103 6.42 14.33 25.33
N LEU A 104 5.10 14.29 25.10
CA LEU A 104 4.22 15.46 25.06
C LEU A 104 3.66 15.83 26.44
N GLY A 105 4.13 15.18 27.51
CA GLY A 105 3.76 15.50 28.89
C GLY A 105 2.44 14.88 29.36
N TRP A 106 1.87 13.91 28.64
CA TRP A 106 0.66 13.24 29.11
C TRP A 106 0.94 12.43 30.38
N GLY A 107 -0.02 12.42 31.31
CA GLY A 107 0.08 11.58 32.50
C GLY A 107 0.19 10.09 32.15
N ARG A 108 1.05 9.35 32.87
CA ARG A 108 1.37 7.92 32.59
C ARG A 108 0.13 7.03 32.46
N ARG A 109 -0.90 7.26 33.29
CA ARG A 109 -2.16 6.50 33.24
C ARG A 109 -2.91 6.74 31.93
N LYS A 110 -3.05 8.02 31.53
CA LYS A 110 -3.72 8.41 30.27
C LYS A 110 -2.98 7.84 29.05
N ALA A 111 -1.65 7.99 29.02
CA ALA A 111 -0.83 7.49 27.92
C ALA A 111 -0.94 5.96 27.74
N ARG A 112 -0.94 5.20 28.85
CA ARG A 112 -1.09 3.74 28.80
C ARG A 112 -2.50 3.28 28.45
N ALA A 113 -3.54 3.98 28.90
CA ALA A 113 -4.91 3.68 28.51
C ALA A 113 -5.08 3.85 26.98
N ARG A 114 -4.64 4.99 26.44
CA ARG A 114 -4.66 5.24 24.99
C ARG A 114 -3.84 4.21 24.21
N ALA A 115 -2.69 3.80 24.73
CA ALA A 115 -1.86 2.78 24.10
C ALA A 115 -2.54 1.40 24.08
N ALA A 116 -3.32 1.06 25.11
CA ALA A 116 -4.07 -0.20 25.16
C ALA A 116 -5.23 -0.21 24.15
N GLU A 117 -5.99 0.89 24.05
CA GLU A 117 -7.03 1.05 23.03
C GLU A 117 -6.45 0.83 21.62
N LEU A 118 -5.34 1.50 21.30
CA LEU A 118 -4.71 1.41 19.98
C LEU A 118 -4.11 0.03 19.70
N LEU A 119 -3.73 -0.72 20.74
CA LEU A 119 -3.24 -2.10 20.59
C LEU A 119 -4.37 -3.00 20.07
N GLU A 120 -5.58 -2.84 20.62
CA GLU A 120 -6.78 -3.56 20.17
C GLU A 120 -7.18 -3.12 18.76
N THR A 121 -7.14 -1.82 18.46
CA THR A 121 -7.44 -1.28 17.13
C THR A 121 -6.56 -1.89 16.04
N VAL A 122 -5.27 -2.11 16.30
CA VAL A 122 -4.37 -2.75 15.33
C VAL A 122 -4.43 -4.29 15.35
N GLY A 123 -5.45 -4.87 15.99
CA GLY A 123 -5.69 -6.32 16.02
C GLY A 123 -4.62 -7.09 16.78
N LEU A 124 -4.03 -6.51 17.83
CA LEU A 124 -3.11 -7.19 18.74
C LEU A 124 -3.81 -7.47 20.07
N ALA A 125 -3.70 -8.72 20.54
CA ALA A 125 -4.24 -9.11 21.83
C ALA A 125 -3.56 -8.34 22.98
N ALA A 126 -4.30 -8.11 24.07
CA ALA A 126 -3.81 -7.32 25.20
C ALA A 126 -2.51 -7.85 25.84
N ASP A 127 -2.28 -9.17 25.78
CA ASP A 127 -1.07 -9.81 26.29
C ASP A 127 0.18 -9.41 25.49
N ALA A 128 0.03 -9.09 24.19
CA ALA A 128 1.11 -8.58 23.35
C ALA A 128 1.69 -7.26 23.90
N GLY A 129 0.89 -6.47 24.63
CA GLY A 129 1.33 -5.21 25.23
C GLY A 129 2.52 -5.36 26.20
N LYS A 130 2.66 -6.53 26.84
CA LYS A 130 3.75 -6.84 27.77
C LYS A 130 5.01 -7.39 27.08
N ARG A 131 4.90 -7.79 25.81
CA ARG A 131 6.01 -8.35 25.04
C ARG A 131 6.96 -7.24 24.59
N TYR A 132 8.18 -7.63 24.23
CA TYR A 132 9.18 -6.77 23.61
C TYR A 132 9.16 -6.96 22.08
N PRO A 133 9.63 -5.97 21.29
CA PRO A 133 9.60 -6.03 19.82
C PRO A 133 10.21 -7.30 19.21
N HIS A 134 11.30 -7.81 19.78
CA HIS A 134 11.97 -9.03 19.29
C HIS A 134 11.14 -10.31 19.48
N GLN A 135 10.07 -10.27 20.27
CA GLN A 135 9.14 -11.38 20.50
C GLN A 135 7.92 -11.32 19.56
N LEU A 136 7.90 -10.35 18.64
CA LEU A 136 6.82 -10.13 17.68
C LEU A 136 7.29 -10.45 16.25
N SER A 137 6.36 -10.94 15.42
CA SER A 137 6.59 -11.06 13.98
C SER A 137 6.77 -9.67 13.33
N GLY A 138 7.38 -9.61 12.13
CA GLY A 138 7.57 -8.35 11.41
C GLY A 138 6.27 -7.56 11.21
N GLY A 139 5.20 -8.24 10.78
CA GLY A 139 3.87 -7.62 10.62
C GLY A 139 3.24 -7.16 11.94
N GLN A 140 3.48 -7.86 13.06
CA GLN A 140 3.08 -7.38 14.39
C GLN A 140 3.88 -6.13 14.80
N GLN A 141 5.17 -6.09 14.53
CA GLN A 141 5.99 -4.89 14.83
C GLN A 141 5.55 -3.68 13.99
N GLN A 142 5.20 -3.88 12.72
CA GLN A 142 4.69 -2.81 11.86
C GLN A 142 3.38 -2.23 12.38
N ARG A 143 2.45 -3.10 12.81
CA ARG A 143 1.21 -2.69 13.49
C ARG A 143 1.45 -1.83 14.74
N VAL A 144 2.42 -2.22 15.57
CA VAL A 144 2.82 -1.42 16.74
C VAL A 144 3.40 -0.06 16.32
N GLY A 145 4.14 -0.01 15.22
CA GLY A 145 4.64 1.23 14.62
C GLY A 145 3.52 2.18 14.21
N VAL A 146 2.49 1.66 13.56
CA VAL A 146 1.26 2.41 13.20
C VAL A 146 0.55 2.91 14.45
N ALA A 147 0.28 2.05 15.43
CA ALA A 147 -0.36 2.43 16.69
C ALA A 147 0.41 3.54 17.42
N ARG A 148 1.74 3.47 17.46
CA ARG A 148 2.58 4.50 18.07
C ARG A 148 2.46 5.85 17.38
N ALA A 149 2.38 5.88 16.05
CA ALA A 149 2.22 7.12 15.30
C ALA A 149 0.86 7.79 15.58
N LEU A 150 -0.17 6.98 15.84
CA LEU A 150 -1.53 7.45 16.17
C LEU A 150 -1.73 7.81 17.65
N ALA A 151 -0.83 7.39 18.54
CA ALA A 151 -0.99 7.50 19.99
C ALA A 151 -1.14 8.94 20.50
N ALA A 152 -0.45 9.89 19.86
CA ALA A 152 -0.46 11.30 20.24
C ALA A 152 -1.60 12.11 19.57
N ASP A 153 -2.46 11.46 18.78
CA ASP A 153 -3.50 12.10 17.96
C ASP A 153 -3.00 13.30 17.12
N PRO A 154 -1.89 13.15 16.37
CA PRO A 154 -1.28 14.26 15.66
C PRO A 154 -2.17 14.76 14.52
N PRO A 155 -2.14 16.08 14.18
CA PRO A 155 -2.88 16.64 13.05
C PRO A 155 -2.34 16.17 11.68
N VAL A 156 -1.07 15.74 11.64
CA VAL A 156 -0.38 15.24 10.45
C VAL A 156 0.13 13.84 10.71
N LEU A 157 -0.16 12.91 9.79
CA LEU A 157 0.37 11.56 9.79
C LEU A 157 1.20 11.32 8.53
N LEU A 158 2.45 10.95 8.72
CA LEU A 158 3.39 10.58 7.66
C LEU A 158 3.67 9.09 7.75
N MET A 159 3.63 8.36 6.64
CA MET A 159 3.83 6.91 6.66
C MET A 159 4.68 6.42 5.49
N ASP A 160 5.73 5.66 5.79
CA ASP A 160 6.65 5.12 4.80
C ASP A 160 6.42 3.61 4.67
N GLU A 161 5.71 3.20 3.61
CA GLU A 161 5.26 1.82 3.37
C GLU A 161 4.55 1.17 4.57
N PRO A 162 3.48 1.78 5.12
CA PRO A 162 2.84 1.33 6.37
C PRO A 162 2.25 -0.08 6.32
N PHE A 163 2.02 -0.63 5.13
CA PHE A 163 1.26 -1.87 4.92
C PHE A 163 2.05 -3.00 4.26
N GLY A 164 3.28 -2.73 3.82
CA GLY A 164 4.03 -3.63 2.94
C GLY A 164 4.36 -5.00 3.53
N ALA A 165 4.56 -5.12 4.85
CA ALA A 165 4.87 -6.39 5.53
C ALA A 165 3.69 -6.93 6.36
N VAL A 166 2.47 -6.47 6.07
CA VAL A 166 1.23 -6.93 6.72
C VAL A 166 0.49 -7.89 5.79
N ASP A 167 -0.11 -8.94 6.38
CA ASP A 167 -0.94 -9.91 5.68
C ASP A 167 -2.21 -9.25 5.10
N PRO A 168 -2.79 -9.77 4.01
CA PRO A 168 -3.87 -9.09 3.27
C PRO A 168 -5.12 -8.73 4.10
N VAL A 169 -5.52 -9.61 5.03
CA VAL A 169 -6.71 -9.39 5.86
C VAL A 169 -6.48 -8.25 6.83
N VAL A 170 -5.38 -8.28 7.58
CA VAL A 170 -5.05 -7.20 8.54
C VAL A 170 -4.70 -5.90 7.81
N ARG A 171 -4.07 -5.98 6.64
CA ARG A 171 -3.80 -4.82 5.77
C ARG A 171 -5.09 -4.06 5.48
N THR A 172 -6.12 -4.77 5.02
CA THR A 172 -7.44 -4.20 4.72
C THR A 172 -8.04 -3.53 5.95
N GLN A 173 -7.97 -4.17 7.13
CA GLN A 173 -8.48 -3.60 8.37
C GLN A 173 -7.76 -2.30 8.77
N LEU A 174 -6.43 -2.23 8.64
CA LEU A 174 -5.66 -1.03 8.93
C LEU A 174 -5.96 0.11 7.94
N GLN A 175 -6.18 -0.24 6.68
CA GLN A 175 -6.60 0.69 5.62
C GLN A 175 -7.97 1.29 5.92
N ASP A 176 -8.94 0.46 6.35
CA ASP A 176 -10.27 0.93 6.73
C ASP A 176 -10.23 1.81 7.97
N GLU A 177 -9.41 1.45 8.97
CA GLU A 177 -9.20 2.28 10.15
C GLU A 177 -8.57 3.63 9.79
N LEU A 178 -7.63 3.65 8.84
CA LEU A 178 -7.03 4.90 8.36
C LEU A 178 -8.07 5.81 7.70
N LEU A 179 -8.93 5.25 6.85
CA LEU A 179 -10.03 5.98 6.22
C LEU A 179 -11.04 6.48 7.26
N ARG A 180 -11.35 5.66 8.27
CA ARG A 180 -12.21 6.06 9.39
C ARG A 180 -11.63 7.24 10.16
N LEU A 181 -10.34 7.18 10.53
CA LEU A 181 -9.64 8.26 11.22
C LEU A 181 -9.58 9.54 10.40
N GLN A 182 -9.37 9.43 9.09
CA GLN A 182 -9.39 10.60 8.20
C GLN A 182 -10.78 11.25 8.18
N ARG A 183 -11.85 10.46 8.02
CA ARG A 183 -13.24 10.96 7.99
C ARG A 183 -13.70 11.58 9.31
N GLU A 184 -13.34 10.98 10.43
CA GLU A 184 -13.79 11.44 11.76
C GLU A 184 -12.98 12.63 12.29
N LEU A 185 -11.67 12.67 12.03
CA LEU A 185 -10.75 13.61 12.68
C LEU A 185 -10.11 14.62 11.72
N ASN A 186 -10.44 14.55 10.42
CA ASN A 186 -9.93 15.42 9.36
C ASN A 186 -8.40 15.57 9.40
N LYS A 187 -7.69 14.45 9.62
CA LYS A 187 -6.22 14.43 9.70
C LYS A 187 -5.61 14.60 8.32
N THR A 188 -4.48 15.31 8.24
CA THR A 188 -3.70 15.36 7.00
C THR A 188 -2.81 14.12 6.94
N ILE A 189 -2.96 13.31 5.91
CA ILE A 189 -2.23 12.04 5.78
C ILE A 189 -1.35 12.08 4.53
N VAL A 190 -0.08 11.73 4.67
CA VAL A 190 0.83 11.53 3.54
C VAL A 190 1.47 10.16 3.69
N PHE A 191 1.35 9.32 2.68
CA PHE A 191 1.95 8.00 2.73
C PHE A 191 2.70 7.65 1.47
N VAL A 192 3.76 6.87 1.63
CA VAL A 192 4.55 6.32 0.54
C VAL A 192 4.13 4.87 0.37
N THR A 193 3.84 4.48 -0.86
CA THR A 193 3.62 3.08 -1.22
C THR A 193 4.24 2.79 -2.58
N HIS A 194 4.52 1.51 -2.82
CA HIS A 194 4.84 0.98 -4.15
C HIS A 194 3.63 0.29 -4.78
N ASP A 195 2.53 0.13 -4.03
CA ASP A 195 1.30 -0.52 -4.47
C ASP A 195 0.29 0.54 -4.95
N ILE A 196 -0.06 0.47 -6.24
CA ILE A 196 -1.02 1.39 -6.86
C ILE A 196 -2.42 1.19 -6.30
N ASP A 197 -2.80 -0.03 -5.94
CA ASP A 197 -4.14 -0.32 -5.46
C ASP A 197 -4.36 0.31 -4.08
N GLU A 198 -3.31 0.37 -3.25
CA GLU A 198 -3.32 1.14 -2.01
C GLU A 198 -3.47 2.64 -2.27
N ALA A 199 -2.73 3.18 -3.25
CA ALA A 199 -2.79 4.59 -3.59
C ALA A 199 -4.17 5.01 -4.11
N VAL A 200 -4.78 4.18 -4.97
CA VAL A 200 -6.12 4.40 -5.54
C VAL A 200 -7.21 4.27 -4.47
N ARG A 201 -7.10 3.28 -3.57
CA ARG A 201 -8.10 3.07 -2.51
C ARG A 201 -8.07 4.15 -1.44
N LEU A 202 -6.87 4.62 -1.05
CA LEU A 202 -6.70 5.46 0.14
C LEU A 202 -6.48 6.95 -0.17
N GLY A 203 -5.90 7.26 -1.33
CA GLY A 203 -5.46 8.62 -1.64
C GLY A 203 -6.58 9.47 -2.24
N ASP A 204 -6.78 10.67 -1.70
CA ASP A 204 -7.53 11.72 -2.38
C ASP A 204 -6.70 12.31 -3.53
N ARG A 205 -5.37 12.32 -3.36
CA ARG A 205 -4.41 12.70 -4.39
C ARG A 205 -3.28 11.69 -4.47
N ILE A 206 -2.83 11.40 -5.69
CA ILE A 206 -1.70 10.52 -5.95
C ILE A 206 -0.63 11.33 -6.67
N ALA A 207 0.55 11.44 -6.06
CA ALA A 207 1.73 12.08 -6.62
C ALA A 207 2.70 11.01 -7.15
N VAL A 208 2.87 10.96 -8.46
CA VAL A 208 3.72 10.00 -9.16
C VAL A 208 5.12 10.59 -9.38
N PHE A 209 6.12 9.92 -8.81
CA PHE A 209 7.53 10.28 -8.91
C PHE A 209 8.27 9.37 -9.88
N ARG A 210 9.21 9.94 -10.63
CA ARG A 210 10.18 9.21 -11.45
C ARG A 210 11.59 9.33 -10.89
N THR A 211 12.44 8.36 -11.24
CA THR A 211 13.89 8.39 -11.04
C THR A 211 14.48 9.78 -11.31
N GLY A 212 15.39 10.22 -10.45
CA GLY A 212 15.94 11.59 -10.46
C GLY A 212 15.21 12.55 -9.51
N GLY A 213 14.11 12.12 -8.86
CA GLY A 213 13.42 12.94 -7.87
C GLY A 213 12.38 13.89 -8.44
N HIS A 214 11.86 13.59 -9.63
CA HIS A 214 10.93 14.44 -10.35
C HIS A 214 9.47 14.02 -10.07
N LEU A 215 8.63 14.99 -9.74
CA LEU A 215 7.18 14.82 -9.76
C LEU A 215 6.69 14.87 -11.22
N VAL A 216 6.05 13.80 -11.68
CA VAL A 216 5.53 13.69 -13.05
C VAL A 216 4.08 14.15 -13.13
N GLN A 217 3.25 13.69 -12.19
CA GLN A 217 1.82 14.00 -12.13
C GLN A 217 1.34 13.96 -10.68
N CYS A 218 0.44 14.87 -10.31
CA CYS A 218 -0.30 14.82 -9.04
C CYS A 218 -1.77 15.15 -9.27
N ALA A 219 -2.62 14.13 -9.19
CA ALA A 219 -4.05 14.24 -9.50
C ALA A 219 -4.89 13.36 -8.57
N GLU A 220 -6.21 13.51 -8.63
CA GLU A 220 -7.15 12.57 -8.01
C GLU A 220 -7.04 11.19 -8.68
N PRO A 221 -7.34 10.08 -7.98
CA PRO A 221 -7.21 8.74 -8.54
C PRO A 221 -7.96 8.53 -9.86
N ALA A 222 -9.20 9.01 -9.96
CA ALA A 222 -10.01 8.87 -11.17
C ALA A 222 -9.40 9.58 -12.38
N GLU A 223 -8.92 10.82 -12.20
CA GLU A 223 -8.23 11.58 -13.25
C GLU A 223 -6.91 10.90 -13.63
N LEU A 224 -6.12 10.44 -12.64
CA LEU A 224 -4.84 9.78 -12.88
C LEU A 224 -5.01 8.50 -13.71
N LEU A 225 -6.01 7.68 -13.40
CA LEU A 225 -6.30 6.43 -14.13
C LEU A 225 -6.81 6.69 -15.54
N ALA A 226 -7.69 7.67 -15.72
CA ALA A 226 -8.28 8.01 -17.01
C ALA A 226 -7.32 8.78 -17.92
N ARG A 227 -6.42 9.59 -17.36
CA ARG A 227 -5.54 10.53 -18.07
C ARG A 227 -4.13 10.53 -17.48
N PRO A 228 -3.33 9.48 -17.68
CA PRO A 228 -1.92 9.52 -17.34
C PRO A 228 -1.22 10.63 -18.15
N ALA A 229 -0.28 11.33 -17.53
CA ALA A 229 0.44 12.45 -18.15
C ALA A 229 1.36 12.00 -19.30
N ASP A 230 1.93 10.79 -19.19
CA ASP A 230 2.78 10.18 -20.21
C ASP A 230 2.79 8.64 -20.11
N ASP A 231 3.51 7.99 -21.02
CA ASP A 231 3.60 6.53 -21.12
C ASP A 231 4.16 5.89 -19.85
N PHE A 232 5.10 6.56 -19.16
CA PHE A 232 5.64 6.04 -17.90
C PHE A 232 4.57 6.02 -16.81
N VAL A 233 3.74 7.07 -16.71
CA VAL A 233 2.62 7.04 -15.75
C VAL A 233 1.62 5.96 -16.14
N ALA A 234 1.32 5.82 -17.44
CA ALA A 234 0.42 4.78 -17.94
C ALA A 234 0.92 3.37 -17.60
N ASP A 235 2.20 3.09 -17.83
CA ASP A 235 2.87 1.82 -17.55
C ASP A 235 2.94 1.54 -16.05
N PHE A 236 3.25 2.56 -15.25
CA PHE A 236 3.35 2.44 -13.79
C PHE A 236 2.00 2.12 -13.14
N LEU A 237 0.90 2.68 -13.65
CA LEU A 237 -0.46 2.37 -13.20
C LEU A 237 -0.93 0.98 -13.64
N GLY A 238 -0.35 0.44 -14.71
CA GLY A 238 -0.57 -0.91 -15.23
C GLY A 238 -1.65 -1.00 -16.32
N ALA A 239 -1.82 -2.21 -16.85
CA ALA A 239 -2.77 -2.49 -17.93
C ALA A 239 -4.25 -2.43 -17.46
N GLU A 240 -4.51 -2.72 -16.18
CA GLU A 240 -5.85 -2.87 -15.61
C GLU A 240 -6.45 -1.54 -15.12
N ARG A 241 -5.96 -0.39 -15.60
CA ARG A 241 -6.46 0.95 -15.20
C ARG A 241 -7.97 1.10 -15.34
N GLY A 242 -8.55 0.51 -16.39
CA GLY A 242 -9.99 0.52 -16.60
C GLY A 242 -10.73 -0.13 -15.42
N LEU A 243 -10.30 -1.31 -14.98
CA LEU A 243 -10.89 -2.02 -13.84
C LEU A 243 -10.69 -1.25 -12.53
N LYS A 244 -9.52 -0.63 -12.34
CA LYS A 244 -9.25 0.21 -11.16
C LYS A 244 -10.13 1.46 -11.12
N LEU A 245 -10.52 2.01 -12.27
CA LEU A 245 -11.46 3.13 -12.30
C LEU A 245 -12.86 2.69 -11.83
N LEU A 246 -13.27 1.47 -12.19
CA LEU A 246 -14.57 0.92 -11.76
C LEU A 246 -14.65 0.64 -10.26
N SER A 247 -13.52 0.53 -9.55
CA SER A 247 -13.53 0.39 -8.09
C SER A 247 -13.84 1.72 -7.37
N LEU A 248 -13.73 2.85 -8.07
CA LEU A 248 -14.01 4.20 -7.54
C LEU A 248 -15.44 4.66 -7.79
N GLU A 249 -16.14 4.02 -8.71
CA GLU A 249 -17.49 4.39 -9.14
C GLU A 249 -18.51 3.44 -8.55
N THR A 250 -19.66 3.96 -8.16
CA THR A 250 -20.68 3.19 -7.45
C THR A 250 -21.76 2.67 -8.41
N LEU A 251 -22.51 1.67 -7.94
CA LEU A 251 -23.62 1.09 -8.69
C LEU A 251 -24.87 1.99 -8.72
N ALA A 252 -24.90 3.05 -7.90
CA ALA A 252 -26.07 3.92 -7.71
C ALA A 252 -26.71 4.41 -9.02
N ASP A 253 -25.91 4.86 -9.98
CA ASP A 253 -26.40 5.44 -11.24
C ASP A 253 -26.69 4.40 -12.34
N VAL A 254 -26.44 3.11 -12.07
CA VAL A 254 -26.74 2.03 -13.03
C VAL A 254 -28.23 1.70 -12.96
N PRO A 255 -28.93 1.56 -14.11
CA PRO A 255 -30.32 1.12 -14.13
C PRO A 255 -30.54 -0.22 -13.40
N GLN A 256 -31.72 -0.36 -12.79
CA GLN A 256 -32.19 -1.62 -12.23
C GLN A 256 -33.66 -1.85 -12.57
N GLY A 257 -34.03 -3.12 -12.70
CA GLY A 257 -35.39 -3.56 -12.98
C GLY A 257 -35.83 -4.71 -12.07
N PRO A 258 -37.07 -5.19 -12.19
CA PRO A 258 -37.52 -6.36 -11.44
C PRO A 258 -36.74 -7.62 -11.84
N ALA A 259 -36.53 -8.52 -10.88
CA ALA A 259 -35.95 -9.82 -11.19
C ALA A 259 -36.85 -10.60 -12.18
N PRO A 260 -36.30 -11.22 -13.23
CA PRO A 260 -37.12 -11.88 -14.25
C PRO A 260 -37.85 -13.10 -13.67
N GLU A 261 -39.14 -13.21 -13.98
CA GLU A 261 -39.97 -14.35 -13.63
C GLU A 261 -40.04 -15.36 -14.80
N GLY A 262 -40.02 -16.67 -14.49
CA GLY A 262 -40.24 -17.72 -15.49
C GLY A 262 -39.03 -18.10 -16.36
N GLY A 263 -37.83 -17.60 -16.04
CA GLY A 263 -36.59 -18.01 -16.68
C GLY A 263 -36.09 -19.40 -16.25
N ALA A 264 -35.02 -19.88 -16.89
CA ALA A 264 -34.34 -21.11 -16.47
C ALA A 264 -33.74 -21.00 -15.06
N TRP A 265 -33.41 -19.78 -14.64
CA TRP A 265 -32.93 -19.45 -13.31
C TRP A 265 -33.91 -18.48 -12.65
N THR A 266 -34.17 -18.69 -11.36
CA THR A 266 -35.03 -17.85 -10.54
C THR A 266 -34.28 -17.42 -9.29
N LEU A 267 -34.46 -16.16 -8.89
CA LEU A 267 -33.85 -15.62 -7.68
C LEU A 267 -34.67 -16.06 -6.47
N ARG A 268 -34.07 -16.84 -5.57
CA ARG A 268 -34.72 -17.22 -4.31
C ARG A 268 -34.49 -16.13 -3.27
N LEU A 269 -35.57 -15.69 -2.64
CA LEU A 269 -35.55 -14.77 -1.51
C LEU A 269 -35.90 -15.52 -0.21
N ASP A 270 -35.45 -15.00 0.93
CA ASP A 270 -35.95 -15.41 2.24
C ASP A 270 -37.30 -14.74 2.58
N ALA A 271 -37.82 -14.99 3.78
CA ALA A 271 -39.07 -14.39 4.24
C ALA A 271 -39.01 -12.87 4.44
N ALA A 272 -37.80 -12.29 4.56
CA ALA A 272 -37.56 -10.86 4.67
C ALA A 272 -37.32 -10.19 3.31
N GLY A 273 -37.30 -10.96 2.21
CA GLY A 273 -37.01 -10.44 0.87
C GLY A 273 -35.52 -10.36 0.53
N THR A 274 -34.65 -10.97 1.34
CA THR A 274 -33.20 -11.00 1.11
C THR A 274 -32.84 -12.02 0.03
N PRO A 275 -32.01 -11.66 -0.97
CA PRO A 275 -31.52 -12.61 -1.97
C PRO A 275 -30.66 -13.71 -1.34
N LEU A 276 -30.97 -14.97 -1.64
CA LEU A 276 -30.23 -16.14 -1.14
C LEU A 276 -29.38 -16.80 -2.22
N ALA A 277 -30.01 -17.17 -3.35
CA ALA A 277 -29.36 -17.95 -4.40
C ALA A 277 -30.14 -17.89 -5.72
N TRP A 278 -29.44 -18.14 -6.81
CA TRP A 278 -30.03 -18.50 -8.10
C TRP A 278 -30.33 -19.99 -8.12
N ARG A 279 -31.59 -20.34 -8.41
CA ARG A 279 -32.04 -21.72 -8.52
C ARG A 279 -32.47 -22.04 -9.94
N HIS A 280 -31.95 -23.15 -10.49
CA HIS A 280 -32.37 -23.64 -11.79
C HIS A 280 -33.77 -24.28 -11.71
N LYS A 281 -34.59 -24.08 -12.73
CA LYS A 281 -35.98 -24.57 -12.81
C LYS A 281 -36.09 -26.11 -12.73
N ASP A 282 -35.08 -26.83 -13.22
CA ASP A 282 -35.11 -28.29 -13.31
C ASP A 282 -34.74 -28.98 -11.98
N GLY A 283 -34.34 -28.21 -10.95
CA GLY A 283 -34.13 -28.71 -9.59
C GLY A 283 -32.91 -29.59 -9.35
N ASP A 284 -32.30 -30.15 -10.41
CA ASP A 284 -31.12 -31.03 -10.35
C ASP A 284 -29.78 -30.27 -10.19
N ALA A 285 -29.75 -28.99 -10.55
CA ALA A 285 -28.57 -28.15 -10.37
C ALA A 285 -28.49 -27.58 -8.95
N ALA A 286 -27.29 -27.56 -8.38
CA ALA A 286 -27.05 -26.91 -7.09
C ALA A 286 -27.40 -25.42 -7.16
N ASP A 287 -27.94 -24.90 -6.05
CA ASP A 287 -28.16 -23.47 -5.87
C ASP A 287 -26.83 -22.73 -6.02
N VAL A 288 -26.82 -21.67 -6.84
CA VAL A 288 -25.67 -20.78 -6.97
C VAL A 288 -25.87 -19.63 -5.99
N PRO A 289 -25.00 -19.48 -4.96
CA PRO A 289 -25.13 -18.39 -4.00
C PRO A 289 -25.10 -17.03 -4.68
N VAL A 290 -25.89 -16.09 -4.16
CA VAL A 290 -25.93 -14.71 -4.65
C VAL A 290 -25.18 -13.81 -3.69
N ARG A 291 -24.29 -12.98 -4.22
CA ARG A 291 -23.75 -11.85 -3.47
C ARG A 291 -24.51 -10.60 -3.86
N ALA A 292 -25.54 -10.29 -3.08
CA ALA A 292 -26.31 -9.07 -3.29
C ALA A 292 -25.46 -7.82 -3.01
N LEU A 293 -25.63 -6.80 -3.84
CA LEU A 293 -24.88 -5.54 -3.77
C LEU A 293 -25.78 -4.38 -3.41
N ARG A 294 -25.22 -3.41 -2.70
CA ARG A 294 -25.85 -2.12 -2.40
C ARG A 294 -25.48 -1.11 -3.47
N ASP A 295 -26.24 -0.02 -3.54
CA ASP A 295 -25.95 1.10 -4.44
C ASP A 295 -24.59 1.76 -4.16
N SER A 296 -24.08 1.61 -2.93
CA SER A 296 -22.76 2.06 -2.51
C SER A 296 -21.61 1.14 -2.93
N ASP A 297 -21.91 -0.10 -3.36
CA ASP A 297 -20.88 -1.01 -3.85
C ASP A 297 -20.35 -0.56 -5.22
N SER A 298 -19.13 -0.98 -5.53
CA SER A 298 -18.43 -0.52 -6.73
C SER A 298 -18.90 -1.19 -8.01
N LEU A 299 -18.74 -0.49 -9.14
CA LEU A 299 -18.98 -1.07 -10.47
C LEU A 299 -18.08 -2.28 -10.74
N LEU A 300 -16.88 -2.33 -10.16
CA LEU A 300 -16.01 -3.50 -10.25
C LEU A 300 -16.62 -4.72 -9.54
N ALA A 301 -17.19 -4.55 -8.34
CA ALA A 301 -17.88 -5.63 -7.64
C ALA A 301 -19.12 -6.10 -8.41
N ALA A 302 -19.87 -5.18 -9.02
CA ALA A 302 -21.00 -5.51 -9.87
C ALA A 302 -20.57 -6.26 -11.14
N LEU A 303 -19.47 -5.86 -11.77
CA LEU A 303 -18.93 -6.57 -12.93
C LEU A 303 -18.52 -8.01 -12.55
N ASP A 304 -17.78 -8.18 -11.45
CA ASP A 304 -17.35 -9.49 -10.94
C ASP A 304 -18.55 -10.40 -10.62
N GLU A 305 -19.56 -9.87 -9.92
CA GLU A 305 -20.80 -10.60 -9.64
C GLU A 305 -21.55 -10.94 -10.93
N SER A 306 -21.61 -10.02 -11.90
CA SER A 306 -22.27 -10.27 -13.18
C SER A 306 -21.60 -11.39 -13.98
N LEU A 307 -20.30 -11.62 -13.82
CA LEU A 307 -19.58 -12.70 -14.50
C LEU A 307 -19.83 -14.05 -13.81
N SER A 308 -19.96 -14.04 -12.50
CA SER A 308 -20.21 -15.23 -11.67
C SER A 308 -21.69 -15.67 -11.68
N ALA A 309 -22.60 -14.72 -11.85
CA ALA A 309 -24.03 -14.99 -11.88
C ALA A 309 -24.43 -15.77 -13.16
N PRO A 310 -25.18 -16.89 -13.05
CA PRO A 310 -25.57 -17.70 -14.20
C PRO A 310 -26.48 -16.96 -15.18
N THR A 311 -27.19 -15.93 -14.71
CA THR A 311 -28.07 -15.06 -15.49
C THR A 311 -27.36 -13.82 -16.04
N GLY A 312 -26.16 -13.50 -15.54
CA GLY A 312 -25.52 -12.21 -15.76
C GLY A 312 -26.21 -11.03 -15.04
N LEU A 313 -27.17 -11.31 -14.16
CA LEU A 313 -27.90 -10.30 -13.40
C LEU A 313 -27.32 -10.18 -11.99
N VAL A 314 -27.17 -8.94 -11.54
CA VAL A 314 -26.68 -8.62 -10.20
C VAL A 314 -27.86 -8.21 -9.33
N ALA A 315 -28.08 -8.92 -8.23
CA ALA A 315 -29.13 -8.58 -7.27
C ALA A 315 -28.72 -7.35 -6.45
N ARG A 316 -29.62 -6.37 -6.35
CA ARG A 316 -29.43 -5.14 -5.59
C ARG A 316 -30.30 -5.11 -4.35
N VAL A 317 -29.76 -4.58 -3.26
CA VAL A 317 -30.42 -4.54 -1.96
C VAL A 317 -30.31 -3.18 -1.29
N ASP A 318 -31.25 -2.90 -0.39
CA ASP A 318 -31.21 -1.75 0.50
C ASP A 318 -30.28 -1.97 1.71
N GLU A 319 -30.29 -1.04 2.67
CA GLU A 319 -29.50 -1.16 3.90
C GLU A 319 -29.93 -2.35 4.78
N ALA A 320 -31.21 -2.74 4.72
CA ALA A 320 -31.77 -3.87 5.45
C ALA A 320 -31.50 -5.22 4.76
N GLY A 321 -30.95 -5.20 3.53
CA GLY A 321 -30.67 -6.39 2.73
C GLY A 321 -31.85 -6.86 1.89
N ALA A 322 -32.97 -6.12 1.87
CA ALA A 322 -34.12 -6.47 1.06
C ALA A 322 -33.87 -6.14 -0.41
N LEU A 323 -34.31 -7.03 -1.32
CA LEU A 323 -34.15 -6.85 -2.76
C LEU A 323 -34.84 -5.57 -3.24
N THR A 324 -34.09 -4.68 -3.89
CA THR A 324 -34.59 -3.48 -4.57
C THR A 324 -34.77 -3.68 -6.07
N GLY A 325 -33.98 -4.58 -6.67
CA GLY A 325 -34.05 -4.89 -8.08
C GLY A 325 -32.84 -5.71 -8.55
N VAL A 326 -32.70 -5.84 -9.87
CA VAL A 326 -31.52 -6.42 -10.50
C VAL A 326 -30.97 -5.48 -11.58
N SER A 327 -29.65 -5.41 -11.71
CA SER A 327 -28.98 -4.73 -12.82
C SER A 327 -28.43 -5.75 -13.80
N SER A 328 -28.54 -5.47 -15.10
CA SER A 328 -28.03 -6.37 -16.14
C SER A 328 -26.54 -6.15 -16.39
N ARG A 329 -25.86 -7.17 -16.94
CA ARG A 329 -24.47 -7.05 -17.39
C ARG A 329 -24.28 -5.93 -18.42
N GLU A 330 -25.27 -5.71 -19.29
CA GLU A 330 -25.23 -4.64 -20.30
C GLU A 330 -25.27 -3.26 -19.62
N ASP A 331 -26.20 -3.05 -18.68
CA ASP A 331 -26.29 -1.80 -17.92
C ASP A 331 -25.01 -1.51 -17.11
N ILE A 332 -24.43 -2.55 -16.48
CA ILE A 332 -23.18 -2.44 -15.73
C ILE A 332 -22.02 -2.07 -16.65
N HIS A 333 -21.95 -2.69 -17.83
CA HIS A 333 -20.94 -2.40 -18.84
C HIS A 333 -21.07 -0.98 -19.40
N ASP A 334 -22.29 -0.52 -19.66
CA ASP A 334 -22.54 0.84 -20.14
C ASP A 334 -22.22 1.88 -19.05
N GLY A 335 -22.56 1.59 -17.79
CA GLY A 335 -22.15 2.37 -16.63
C GLY A 335 -20.62 2.47 -16.50
N ALA A 336 -19.90 1.36 -16.75
CA ALA A 336 -18.45 1.32 -16.78
C ALA A 336 -17.85 2.18 -17.91
N GLY A 337 -18.48 2.20 -19.09
CA GLY A 337 -18.12 3.09 -20.19
C GLY A 337 -18.28 4.56 -19.81
N ALA A 338 -19.42 4.93 -19.23
CA ALA A 338 -19.72 6.29 -18.80
C ALA A 338 -18.77 6.79 -17.69
N ALA A 339 -18.40 5.93 -16.73
CA ALA A 339 -17.39 6.21 -15.72
C ALA A 339 -16.04 6.61 -16.35
N HIS A 340 -15.64 5.90 -17.40
CA HIS A 340 -14.40 6.18 -18.11
C HIS A 340 -14.43 7.55 -18.83
N GLU A 341 -15.57 7.92 -19.39
CA GLU A 341 -15.76 9.25 -20.00
C GLU A 341 -15.77 10.38 -18.97
N ARG A 342 -16.38 10.17 -17.80
CA ARG A 342 -16.37 11.14 -16.69
C ARG A 342 -14.95 11.40 -16.18
N GLY A 343 -14.16 10.35 -15.95
CA GLY A 343 -12.76 10.49 -15.56
C GLY A 343 -11.91 11.24 -16.59
N ARG A 344 -12.26 11.18 -17.88
CA ARG A 344 -11.60 11.98 -18.93
C ARG A 344 -12.06 13.46 -18.93
N SER A 345 -13.29 13.71 -18.49
CA SER A 345 -13.96 15.01 -18.59
C SER A 345 -13.85 15.88 -17.33
N SER A 346 -13.54 15.29 -16.16
CA SER A 346 -13.28 16.06 -14.94
C SER A 346 -12.05 16.94 -15.14
N ARG A 347 -12.25 18.25 -14.93
CA ARG A 347 -11.19 19.26 -14.97
C ARG A 347 -10.94 19.67 -13.52
N GLY A 348 -10.03 18.98 -12.84
CA GLY A 348 -9.48 19.49 -11.59
C GLY A 348 -8.72 20.80 -11.85
N PRO A 349 -8.63 21.72 -10.87
CA PRO A 349 -7.75 22.87 -11.01
C PRO A 349 -6.32 22.36 -11.15
N VAL A 350 -5.80 22.43 -12.37
CA VAL A 350 -4.38 22.24 -12.65
C VAL A 350 -3.67 23.36 -11.90
N GLY A 351 -3.12 23.05 -10.72
CA GLY A 351 -2.03 23.83 -10.17
C GLY A 351 -0.99 23.91 -11.28
N ALA A 352 -0.73 25.12 -11.78
CA ALA A 352 0.07 25.38 -12.96
C ALA A 352 1.53 24.92 -12.77
N GLY A 353 1.75 23.61 -12.84
CA GLY A 353 3.03 23.01 -13.15
C GLY A 353 3.34 23.39 -14.59
N ARG A 354 4.19 24.39 -14.74
CA ARG A 354 4.75 24.84 -16.02
C ARG A 354 5.15 23.60 -16.84
N ALA A 355 4.67 23.54 -18.09
CA ALA A 355 4.94 22.42 -19.00
C ALA A 355 6.41 22.01 -18.93
N VAL A 356 6.66 20.78 -18.49
CA VAL A 356 7.97 20.15 -18.56
C VAL A 356 8.32 20.05 -20.05
N PRO A 357 9.44 20.63 -20.52
CA PRO A 357 9.83 20.45 -21.91
C PRO A 357 10.03 18.96 -22.19
N ARG A 358 9.50 18.50 -23.33
CA ARG A 358 9.62 17.15 -23.84
C ARG A 358 11.07 16.65 -23.66
N ALA A 359 11.25 15.53 -22.96
CA ALA A 359 12.57 14.94 -22.76
C ALA A 359 13.21 14.64 -24.13
N PRO A 360 14.54 14.78 -24.29
CA PRO A 360 15.23 14.32 -25.48
C PRO A 360 15.02 12.81 -25.66
N ASP A 361 14.86 12.40 -26.91
CA ASP A 361 14.74 11.01 -27.32
C ASP A 361 16.05 10.27 -27.02
N TRP A 362 16.05 9.39 -26.02
CA TRP A 362 17.19 8.53 -25.70
C TRP A 362 17.03 7.17 -26.39
N SER A 363 16.89 7.19 -27.70
CA SER A 363 17.01 6.03 -28.57
C SER A 363 18.38 6.03 -29.25
N ASP A 364 19.45 5.93 -28.46
CA ASP A 364 20.75 5.50 -28.96
C ASP A 364 21.28 4.39 -28.04
N PRO A 365 21.64 3.21 -28.57
CA PRO A 365 22.14 2.12 -27.75
C PRO A 365 23.51 2.51 -27.19
N VAL A 366 23.62 2.44 -25.86
CA VAL A 366 24.90 2.57 -25.14
C VAL A 366 25.88 1.55 -25.74
N GLY A 367 26.90 2.06 -26.42
CA GLY A 367 27.91 1.28 -27.12
C GLY A 367 28.64 0.35 -26.16
N ALA A 368 28.79 -0.90 -26.58
CA ALA A 368 29.69 -1.88 -25.98
C ALA A 368 31.13 -1.35 -26.06
N GLU A 369 31.79 -1.19 -24.91
CA GLU A 369 33.24 -0.99 -24.86
C GLU A 369 33.94 -2.36 -24.91
N GLU A 370 34.61 -2.63 -26.02
CA GLU A 370 35.70 -3.62 -26.12
C GLU A 370 37.08 -2.92 -26.06
N PRO A 371 38.13 -3.62 -25.61
CA PRO A 371 39.30 -3.00 -25.00
C PRO A 371 40.34 -2.48 -26.01
N LEU A 372 40.87 -1.29 -25.74
CA LEU A 372 41.94 -0.65 -26.51
C LEU A 372 43.30 -1.32 -26.29
N GLN A 373 43.80 -1.99 -27.32
CA GLN A 373 45.22 -2.30 -27.51
C GLN A 373 45.99 -1.11 -28.11
N GLY A 374 46.97 -0.61 -27.35
CA GLY A 374 48.32 -0.30 -27.82
C GLY A 374 48.60 0.91 -28.74
N ALA A 375 49.31 1.91 -28.20
CA ALA A 375 50.44 2.56 -28.89
C ALA A 375 51.36 3.37 -27.93
N ARG A 376 52.53 2.78 -27.65
CA ARG A 376 53.90 3.33 -27.46
C ARG A 376 54.12 4.72 -26.80
N GLY A 377 54.98 4.72 -25.76
CA GLY A 377 55.69 5.92 -25.30
C GLY A 377 56.69 5.66 -24.15
N THR A 378 57.91 5.24 -24.51
CA THR A 378 59.21 5.29 -23.81
C THR A 378 59.32 5.97 -22.41
N ALA A 379 59.93 5.27 -21.42
CA ALA A 379 61.18 5.66 -20.75
C ALA A 379 61.57 4.75 -19.55
N ARG A 380 62.80 4.18 -19.64
CA ARG A 380 63.82 3.85 -18.61
C ARG A 380 63.37 3.49 -17.16
N ALA A 381 63.64 2.25 -16.71
CA ALA A 381 64.84 1.80 -15.94
C ALA A 381 64.57 1.90 -14.41
N THR A 382 64.78 0.92 -13.53
CA THR A 382 65.85 -0.10 -13.35
C THR A 382 65.38 -1.20 -12.37
N LYS A 383 65.91 -2.44 -12.53
CA LYS A 383 66.45 -3.41 -11.52
C LYS A 383 65.93 -3.36 -10.06
N ASP A 384 65.58 -4.44 -9.35
CA ASP A 384 66.20 -5.76 -9.17
C ASP A 384 65.21 -6.74 -8.51
N GLY A 385 65.39 -8.06 -8.70
CA GLY A 385 64.70 -9.16 -7.98
C GLY A 385 65.23 -9.39 -6.54
N PRO A 386 65.05 -10.56 -5.87
CA PRO A 386 64.72 -11.89 -6.42
C PRO A 386 63.74 -12.81 -5.62
N HIS A 387 63.30 -13.88 -6.31
CA HIS A 387 62.97 -15.28 -5.91
C HIS A 387 62.28 -15.68 -4.58
N PRO A 388 61.32 -16.65 -4.64
CA PRO A 388 60.86 -17.48 -3.51
C PRO A 388 61.43 -18.91 -3.54
N PRO A 389 61.30 -19.67 -2.44
CA PRO A 389 61.03 -21.13 -2.49
C PRO A 389 59.97 -21.51 -1.41
N ALA A 390 59.38 -22.71 -1.28
CA ALA A 390 59.10 -23.90 -2.07
C ALA A 390 58.20 -24.78 -1.16
N ASP A 391 57.42 -25.68 -1.77
CA ASP A 391 56.92 -26.98 -1.27
C ASP A 391 56.09 -27.12 0.02
N LEU A 392 54.92 -27.75 -0.13
CA LEU A 392 54.69 -29.11 0.38
C LEU A 392 53.45 -29.76 -0.28
N ALA A 393 53.66 -30.97 -0.78
CA ALA A 393 52.70 -31.86 -1.41
C ALA A 393 52.09 -32.86 -0.41
N GLY A 394 50.95 -33.46 -0.78
CA GLY A 394 50.43 -34.72 -0.23
C GLY A 394 48.91 -34.71 -0.05
N GLN A 395 48.14 -35.26 -1.00
CA GLN A 395 47.49 -36.60 -0.93
C GLN A 395 46.26 -36.61 0.02
N THR A 396 45.07 -37.16 -0.24
CA THR A 396 44.41 -37.96 -1.30
C THR A 396 42.95 -38.11 -0.82
N ALA A 397 41.97 -38.15 -1.72
CA ALA A 397 40.53 -38.40 -1.47
C ALA A 397 40.24 -39.93 -1.29
N PRO A 398 39.00 -40.47 -1.43
CA PRO A 398 37.64 -40.19 -0.89
C PRO A 398 36.99 -41.49 -0.30
N ARG A 399 35.69 -41.48 0.09
CA ARG A 399 34.66 -42.58 0.00
C ARG A 399 33.41 -42.25 0.85
N THR A 400 32.19 -42.07 0.30
CA THR A 400 31.11 -43.04 -0.09
C THR A 400 30.52 -43.79 1.12
N THR A 401 29.25 -43.62 1.51
CA THR A 401 27.93 -44.14 0.99
C THR A 401 27.34 -45.08 2.06
N ASP A 402 26.01 -45.00 2.28
CA ASP A 402 25.06 -46.13 2.33
C ASP A 402 23.89 -45.89 3.31
N ASP A 403 22.71 -45.86 2.73
CA ASP A 403 21.39 -46.28 3.26
C ASP A 403 21.38 -47.82 3.34
N PRO A 404 20.52 -48.53 4.11
CA PRO A 404 19.13 -48.77 3.62
C PRO A 404 18.05 -49.19 4.68
N ASN A 405 16.77 -49.22 4.25
CA ASN A 405 15.63 -50.18 4.49
C ASN A 405 15.41 -50.82 5.90
N ASP A 406 14.21 -51.22 6.38
CA ASP A 406 12.99 -51.69 5.74
C ASP A 406 11.88 -51.97 6.80
N THR A 407 10.61 -51.94 6.35
CA THR A 407 9.43 -52.81 6.65
C THR A 407 8.84 -53.09 8.05
N ASP A 408 7.49 -52.98 8.07
CA ASP A 408 6.46 -53.93 8.60
C ASP A 408 6.37 -54.19 10.12
N ASP A 409 5.27 -54.60 10.76
CA ASP A 409 3.81 -54.68 10.57
C ASP A 409 3.30 -55.25 11.93
N GLU A 410 2.00 -55.16 12.22
CA GLU A 410 1.28 -55.78 13.36
C GLU A 410 1.66 -55.30 14.79
N GLY A 411 0.77 -55.08 15.76
CA GLY A 411 -0.63 -55.39 15.95
C GLY A 411 -0.91 -55.42 17.47
N THR A 412 -2.10 -54.98 17.87
CA THR A 412 -2.81 -55.37 19.12
C THR A 412 -2.47 -54.68 20.45
N ASN A 413 -3.29 -53.68 20.79
CA ASN A 413 -4.13 -53.47 22.00
C ASN A 413 -3.73 -54.11 23.36
N PRO A 414 -4.04 -53.47 24.52
CA PRO A 414 -5.42 -53.56 25.03
C PRO A 414 -6.01 -52.27 25.59
N ALA A 415 -7.32 -52.17 25.39
CA ALA A 415 -8.23 -51.14 25.88
C ALA A 415 -8.50 -51.28 27.39
N ALA A 416 -8.94 -50.15 27.91
CA ALA A 416 -9.42 -49.91 29.26
C ALA A 416 -10.57 -50.84 29.68
N ALA A 417 -10.64 -51.05 31.00
CA ALA A 417 -11.64 -51.82 31.70
C ALA A 417 -13.06 -51.24 31.59
N GLU A 418 -14.02 -52.08 31.23
CA GLU A 418 -15.45 -51.88 31.47
C GLU A 418 -15.87 -52.44 32.84
N ARG A 419 -16.86 -51.77 33.44
CA ARG A 419 -17.74 -52.34 34.46
C ARG A 419 -18.90 -53.06 33.75
N THR A 420 -19.20 -54.24 34.26
CA THR A 420 -20.20 -55.30 33.92
C THR A 420 -21.68 -54.87 34.09
N PRO A 421 -22.71 -55.72 33.82
CA PRO A 421 -22.76 -57.19 33.70
C PRO A 421 -23.12 -57.79 32.34
#